data_AF-A0A3D0WQ26-F1
#
_entry.id   AF-A0A3D0WQ26-F1
#
_cell.length_a   1.000
_cell.length_b   1.000
_cell.length_c   1.000
_cell.angle_alpha   90.00
_cell.angle_beta   90.00
_cell.angle_gamma   90.00
#
_symmetry.space_group_name_H-M   'P 1'
#
loop_
_entity.id
_entity.type
_entity.pdbx_description
1 polymer ?
#
loop_
_entity_poly.entity_id
_entity_poly.type
_entity_poly.pdbx_seq_one_letter_code
_entity_poly.pdbx_strand_id
1 'polypeptide(L)'
;RKGKGTFDLSEMYIVRRNYEDKAEKYVRTHGHLNFAPGGSFADVIETLDEYGIVPDDAYTGLIDRAERHDHGEMDKVLSSYMKGIIGNNTVSTVWNKGFCGILDAYLKEKPASF
;
A
#
# COMPACT_ATOMS: atom_id res chain seq x y z
N ARG A 1 8.34 -26.70 2.75
CA ARG A 1 9.23 -26.14 1.70
C ARG A 1 9.02 -26.92 0.41
N LYS A 2 9.05 -26.27 -0.78
CA LYS A 2 8.78 -26.90 -2.11
C LYS A 2 10.02 -27.08 -3.02
N GLY A 3 11.24 -26.79 -2.55
CA GLY A 3 12.47 -27.01 -3.33
C GLY A 3 12.67 -26.08 -4.53
N LYS A 4 12.06 -24.89 -4.54
CA LYS A 4 12.10 -23.96 -5.69
C LYS A 4 13.30 -23.01 -5.73
N GLY A 5 14.22 -23.10 -4.77
CA GLY A 5 15.34 -22.17 -4.62
C GLY A 5 15.09 -21.07 -3.59
N THR A 6 15.97 -20.07 -3.59
CA THR A 6 15.91 -18.88 -2.72
C THR A 6 15.40 -17.71 -3.54
N PHE A 7 14.43 -16.99 -2.99
CA PHE A 7 13.86 -15.79 -3.60
C PHE A 7 13.85 -14.68 -2.55
N ASP A 8 14.17 -13.48 -3.01
CA ASP A 8 14.01 -12.25 -2.25
C ASP A 8 12.83 -11.49 -2.86
N LEU A 9 11.80 -11.25 -2.06
CA LEU A 9 10.48 -10.84 -2.53
C LEU A 9 10.14 -9.50 -1.92
N SER A 10 9.63 -8.57 -2.72
CA SER A 10 9.31 -7.24 -2.23
C SER A 10 8.13 -7.28 -1.25
N GLU A 11 8.39 -7.14 0.04
CA GLU A 11 7.31 -6.88 1.01
C GLU A 11 6.65 -5.53 0.74
N MET A 12 7.42 -4.57 0.22
CA MET A 12 6.90 -3.22 -0.06
C MET A 12 5.85 -3.22 -1.14
N TYR A 13 5.93 -4.11 -2.12
CA TYR A 13 4.88 -4.27 -3.12
C TYR A 13 3.58 -4.66 -2.44
N ILE A 14 3.64 -5.64 -1.53
CA ILE A 14 2.47 -6.13 -0.79
C ILE A 14 1.93 -5.05 0.15
N VAL A 15 2.80 -4.36 0.89
CA VAL A 15 2.41 -3.24 1.78
C VAL A 15 1.67 -2.17 0.99
N ARG A 16 2.18 -1.81 -0.19
CA ARG A 16 1.54 -0.82 -1.05
C ARG A 16 0.16 -1.27 -1.52
N ARG A 17 0.01 -2.50 -2.02
CA ARG A 17 -1.31 -3.02 -2.48
C ARG A 17 -2.31 -3.02 -1.32
N ASN A 18 -1.88 -3.48 -0.14
CA ASN A 18 -2.72 -3.47 1.05
C ASN A 18 -3.17 -2.07 1.46
N TYR A 19 -2.33 -1.05 1.30
CA TYR A 19 -2.74 0.34 1.56
C TYR A 19 -3.83 0.81 0.60
N GLU A 20 -3.71 0.46 -0.69
CA GLU A 20 -4.68 0.80 -1.73
C GLU A 20 -6.04 0.14 -1.43
N ASP A 21 -6.05 -1.17 -1.14
CA ASP A 21 -7.28 -1.91 -0.85
C ASP A 21 -7.94 -1.46 0.46
N LYS A 22 -7.13 -1.21 1.50
CA LYS A 22 -7.64 -0.68 2.78
C LYS A 22 -8.25 0.70 2.59
N ALA A 23 -7.66 1.56 1.77
CA ALA A 23 -8.21 2.89 1.51
C ALA A 23 -9.58 2.80 0.83
N GLU A 24 -9.71 1.90 -0.16
CA GLU A 24 -11.00 1.66 -0.82
C GLU A 24 -12.04 1.11 0.17
N LYS A 25 -11.69 0.08 0.95
CA LYS A 25 -12.56 -0.50 1.99
C LYS A 25 -12.97 0.57 3.03
N TYR A 26 -12.04 1.42 3.44
CA TYR A 26 -12.29 2.51 4.39
C TYR A 26 -13.30 3.53 3.85
N VAL A 27 -13.17 3.93 2.58
CA VAL A 27 -14.12 4.83 1.93
C VAL A 27 -15.49 4.17 1.78
N ARG A 28 -15.55 2.93 1.29
CA ARG A 28 -16.81 2.19 1.10
C ARG A 28 -17.58 2.04 2.40
N THR A 29 -16.87 1.83 3.50
CA THR A 29 -17.44 1.70 4.84
C THR A 29 -17.58 3.04 5.57
N HIS A 30 -17.39 4.18 4.90
CA HIS A 30 -17.49 5.52 5.49
C HIS A 30 -16.71 5.66 6.81
N GLY A 31 -15.53 5.04 6.87
CA GLY A 31 -14.65 5.11 8.05
C GLY A 31 -14.97 4.15 9.19
N HIS A 32 -15.92 3.22 9.02
CA HIS A 32 -16.26 2.24 10.05
C HIS A 32 -15.22 1.11 10.20
N LEU A 33 -14.25 1.01 9.29
CA LEU A 33 -13.08 0.16 9.44
C LEU A 33 -11.88 0.94 9.98
N ASN A 34 -10.94 0.26 10.62
CA ASN A 34 -9.68 0.90 11.00
C ASN A 34 -8.77 1.10 9.77
N PHE A 35 -8.19 2.29 9.62
CA PHE A 35 -7.17 2.57 8.62
C PHE A 35 -5.81 2.74 9.31
N ALA A 36 -4.96 1.72 9.22
CA ALA A 36 -3.69 1.62 9.92
C ALA A 36 -2.68 0.74 9.13
N PRO A 37 -1.37 0.88 9.38
CA PRO A 37 -0.29 0.13 8.71
C PRO A 37 -0.35 -1.38 8.90
N GLY A 38 -0.92 -1.85 10.02
CA GLY A 38 -0.93 -3.28 10.33
C GLY A 38 -1.79 -4.09 9.36
N GLY A 39 -1.32 -5.25 8.91
CA GLY A 39 -2.06 -6.20 8.08
C GLY A 39 -2.16 -7.58 8.71
N SER A 40 -2.78 -8.50 7.98
CA SER A 40 -2.91 -9.91 8.34
C SER A 40 -2.17 -10.81 7.34
N PHE A 41 -1.92 -12.08 7.72
CA PHE A 41 -1.43 -13.08 6.77
C PHE A 41 -2.40 -13.31 5.61
N ALA A 42 -3.71 -13.13 5.82
CA ALA A 42 -4.69 -13.26 4.74
C ALA A 42 -4.48 -12.17 3.70
N ASP A 43 -4.16 -10.94 4.11
CA ASP A 43 -3.89 -9.80 3.21
C ASP A 43 -2.74 -10.12 2.24
N VAL A 44 -1.73 -10.83 2.72
CA VAL A 44 -0.61 -11.30 1.89
C VAL A 44 -1.10 -12.29 0.85
N ILE A 45 -1.87 -13.31 1.24
CA ILE A 45 -2.39 -14.32 0.32
C ILE A 45 -3.35 -13.70 -0.72
N GLU A 46 -4.25 -12.83 -0.27
CA GLU A 46 -5.18 -12.07 -1.14
C GLU A 46 -4.40 -11.23 -2.15
N THR A 47 -3.38 -10.49 -1.71
CA THR A 47 -2.52 -9.71 -2.61
C THR A 47 -1.81 -10.60 -3.63
N LEU A 48 -1.29 -11.76 -3.22
CA LEU A 48 -0.62 -12.69 -4.13
C LEU A 48 -1.58 -13.22 -5.20
N ASP A 49 -2.82 -13.54 -4.83
CA ASP A 49 -3.82 -14.06 -5.76
C ASP A 49 -4.34 -12.97 -6.72
N GLU A 50 -4.53 -11.74 -6.24
CA GLU A 50 -5.06 -10.63 -7.05
C GLU A 50 -4.00 -9.94 -7.90
N TYR A 51 -2.80 -9.75 -7.35
CA TYR A 51 -1.79 -8.85 -7.91
C TYR A 51 -0.44 -9.53 -8.17
N GLY A 52 -0.28 -10.77 -7.69
CA GLY A 52 0.98 -11.49 -7.78
C GLY A 52 2.02 -10.96 -6.79
N ILE A 53 3.28 -11.19 -7.14
CA ILE A 53 4.43 -10.82 -6.34
C ILE A 53 5.58 -10.42 -7.25
N VAL A 54 6.45 -9.54 -6.75
CA VAL A 54 7.62 -9.06 -7.48
C VAL A 54 8.88 -9.32 -6.65
N PRO A 55 10.05 -9.50 -7.28
CA PRO A 55 11.32 -9.51 -6.58
C PRO A 55 11.61 -8.17 -5.88
N ASP A 56 12.43 -8.19 -4.82
CA ASP A 56 12.78 -6.96 -4.09
C ASP A 56 13.47 -5.91 -4.98
N ASP A 57 14.37 -6.33 -5.87
CA ASP A 57 15.10 -5.43 -6.77
C ASP A 57 14.20 -4.69 -7.79
N ALA A 58 13.06 -5.29 -8.14
CA ALA A 58 12.05 -4.68 -8.99
C ALA A 58 11.23 -3.60 -8.27
N TYR A 59 11.10 -3.69 -6.95
CA TYR A 59 10.37 -2.73 -6.14
C TYR A 59 10.83 -2.71 -4.68
N THR A 60 11.93 -2.02 -4.40
CA THR A 60 12.46 -1.95 -3.02
C THR A 60 11.59 -1.10 -2.10
N GLY A 61 10.80 -0.18 -2.65
CA GLY A 61 10.04 0.81 -1.88
C GLY A 61 10.90 1.83 -1.12
N LEU A 62 12.23 1.77 -1.25
CA LEU A 62 13.15 2.69 -0.58
C LEU A 62 13.33 3.96 -1.41
N ILE A 63 13.15 5.10 -0.76
CA ILE A 63 13.56 6.40 -1.29
C ILE A 63 15.09 6.52 -1.22
N ASP A 64 15.70 7.19 -2.20
CA ASP A 64 17.11 7.01 -2.58
C ASP A 64 18.14 6.99 -1.43
N ARG A 65 18.01 7.86 -0.44
CA ARG A 65 18.97 7.99 0.66
C ARG A 65 18.58 7.21 1.92
N ALA A 66 17.47 6.48 1.89
CA ALA A 66 17.02 5.68 3.02
C ALA A 66 17.65 4.29 2.99
N GLU A 67 18.28 3.92 4.10
CA GLU A 67 18.82 2.57 4.31
C GLU A 67 17.78 1.62 4.93
N ARG A 68 16.65 2.16 5.38
CA ARG A 68 15.56 1.43 6.04
C ARG A 68 14.22 2.13 5.85
N HIS A 69 13.15 1.36 5.92
CA HIS A 69 11.79 1.89 5.91
C HIS A 69 11.47 2.61 7.23
N ASP A 70 11.03 3.86 7.12
CA ASP A 70 10.37 4.61 8.19
C ASP A 70 9.05 5.16 7.66
N HIS A 71 7.97 4.45 7.94
CA HIS A 71 6.63 4.77 7.46
C HIS A 71 5.88 5.73 8.41
N GLY A 72 6.50 6.18 9.50
CA GLY A 72 5.79 6.96 10.52
C GLY A 72 5.18 8.27 10.00
N GLU A 73 5.82 8.91 9.02
CA GLU A 73 5.28 10.09 8.34
C GLU A 73 4.19 9.70 7.33
N MET A 74 4.50 8.75 6.44
CA MET A 74 3.58 8.26 5.42
C MET A 74 2.24 7.82 6.03
N ASP A 75 2.27 7.03 7.10
CA ASP A 75 1.09 6.50 7.77
C ASP A 75 0.18 7.62 8.30
N LYS A 76 0.77 8.67 8.88
CA LYS A 76 0.04 9.84 9.40
C LYS A 76 -0.56 10.66 8.27
N VAL A 77 0.17 10.86 7.18
CA VAL A 77 -0.29 11.60 5.99
C VAL A 77 -1.46 10.85 5.35
N LEU A 78 -1.31 9.55 5.07
CA LEU A 78 -2.37 8.74 4.48
C LEU A 78 -3.60 8.69 5.39
N SER A 79 -3.43 8.47 6.69
CA SER A 79 -4.55 8.46 7.65
C SER A 79 -5.30 9.78 7.69
N SER A 80 -4.58 10.90 7.66
CA SER A 80 -5.19 12.25 7.68
C SER A 80 -5.90 12.54 6.36
N TYR A 81 -5.31 12.14 5.24
CA TYR A 81 -5.94 12.22 3.93
C TYR A 81 -7.27 11.47 3.91
N MET A 82 -7.27 10.20 4.33
CA MET A 82 -8.48 9.36 4.34
C MET A 82 -9.58 9.91 5.26
N LYS A 83 -9.21 10.44 6.43
CA LYS A 83 -10.16 11.14 7.33
C LYS A 83 -10.81 12.36 6.66
N GLY A 84 -10.03 13.14 5.90
CA GLY A 84 -10.55 14.26 5.12
C GLY A 84 -11.54 13.81 4.04
N ILE A 85 -11.30 12.66 3.41
CA ILE A 85 -12.21 12.11 2.39
C ILE A 85 -13.54 11.68 3.01
N ILE A 86 -13.52 10.86 4.06
CA ILE A 86 -14.76 10.34 4.69
C ILE A 86 -15.55 11.41 5.45
N GLY A 87 -14.92 12.54 5.78
CA GLY A 87 -15.60 13.68 6.41
C GLY A 87 -16.59 14.40 5.49
N ASN A 88 -16.59 14.08 4.20
CA ASN A 88 -17.54 14.62 3.22
C ASN A 88 -18.77 13.72 3.08
N ASN A 89 -19.95 14.34 2.93
CA ASN A 89 -21.21 13.63 2.64
C ASN A 89 -21.21 12.95 1.26
N THR A 90 -20.38 13.43 0.34
CA THR A 90 -20.21 12.85 -1.00
C THR A 90 -18.74 12.72 -1.29
N VAL A 91 -18.31 11.49 -1.52
CA VAL A 91 -16.92 11.18 -1.88
C VAL A 91 -16.78 11.31 -3.40
N SER A 92 -15.79 12.07 -3.85
CA SER A 92 -15.46 12.22 -5.26
C SER A 92 -14.87 10.93 -5.83
N THR A 93 -14.70 10.82 -7.15
CA THR A 93 -13.96 9.68 -7.74
C THR A 93 -12.46 9.92 -7.82
N VAL A 94 -11.99 11.14 -7.53
CA VAL A 94 -10.59 11.54 -7.73
C VAL A 94 -9.68 11.27 -6.53
N TRP A 95 -10.24 10.97 -5.35
CA TRP A 95 -9.45 10.80 -4.13
C TRP A 95 -8.40 9.70 -4.25
N ASN A 96 -8.70 8.63 -4.99
CA ASN A 96 -7.80 7.49 -5.16
C ASN A 96 -6.51 7.93 -5.88
N LYS A 97 -6.61 8.83 -6.86
CA LYS A 97 -5.44 9.38 -7.56
C LYS A 97 -4.52 10.15 -6.61
N GLY A 98 -5.09 10.97 -5.73
CA GLY A 98 -4.31 11.69 -4.73
C GLY A 98 -3.67 10.75 -3.70
N PHE A 99 -4.39 9.72 -3.27
CA PHE A 99 -3.87 8.69 -2.38
C PHE A 99 -2.70 7.92 -3.00
N CYS A 100 -2.85 7.47 -4.25
CA CYS A 100 -1.77 6.81 -4.99
C CYS A 100 -0.56 7.72 -5.16
N GLY A 101 -0.75 9.02 -5.44
CA GLY A 101 0.36 9.97 -5.55
C GLY A 101 1.14 10.16 -4.23
N ILE A 102 0.47 10.08 -3.08
CA ILE A 102 1.17 10.05 -1.79
C ILE A 102 1.99 8.76 -1.68
N LEU A 103 1.42 7.60 -1.98
CA LEU A 103 2.17 6.34 -1.98
C LEU A 103 3.37 6.37 -2.94
N ASP A 104 3.23 6.94 -4.14
CA ASP A 104 4.32 7.10 -5.11
C ASP A 104 5.46 7.96 -4.52
N ALA A 105 5.13 9.01 -3.78
CA ALA A 105 6.11 9.87 -3.16
C ALA A 105 6.93 9.18 -2.05
N TYR A 106 6.30 8.28 -1.27
CA TYR A 106 6.97 7.61 -0.15
C TYR A 106 7.53 6.22 -0.50
N LEU A 107 6.99 5.54 -1.50
CA LEU A 107 7.33 4.15 -1.85
C LEU A 107 7.76 3.95 -3.31
N LYS A 108 7.88 5.02 -4.11
CA LYS A 108 8.08 4.97 -5.58
C LYS A 108 6.87 4.38 -6.31
N GLU A 109 6.81 4.61 -7.62
CA GLU A 109 5.78 4.04 -8.47
C GLU A 109 5.89 2.52 -8.56
N LYS A 110 4.76 1.82 -8.57
CA LYS A 110 4.74 0.35 -8.77
C LYS A 110 5.34 0.01 -10.15
N PRO A 111 6.09 -1.10 -10.28
CA PRO A 111 6.61 -1.52 -11.57
C PRO A 111 5.45 -1.90 -12.51
N ALA A 112 5.49 -1.38 -13.75
CA ALA A 112 4.56 -1.77 -14.81
C ALA A 112 4.93 -3.14 -15.43
N SER A 113 6.21 -3.50 -15.34
CA SER A 113 6.80 -4.76 -15.78
C SER A 113 8.09 -5.02 -15.02
N PHE A 114 8.48 -6.28 -14.86
CA PHE A 114 9.75 -6.72 -14.27
C PHE A 114 10.24 -8.00 -14.93
#